data_AF-A0A0C2F944-F1
#
_entry.id   AF-A0A0C2F944-F1
#
_cell.length_a   1.000
_cell.length_b   1.000
_cell.length_c   1.000
_cell.angle_alpha   90.00
_cell.angle_beta   90.00
_cell.angle_gamma   90.00
#
_symmetry.space_group_name_H-M   'P 1'
#
loop_
_entity.id
_entity.type
_entity.pdbx_description
1 polymer ?
#
loop_
_entity_poly.entity_id
_entity_poly.type
_entity_poly.pdbx_seq_one_letter_code
_entity_poly.pdbx_strand_id
1 'polypeptide(L)'
;MNQQLFRENNLISRLGVVLNTFLYGNEEDEPDNGEWVKQRTANIIFLLQVIRSLVSPDNSVTNTHAAQKALHQTKMLAELCRVLLSEMGLPVEVLTETVIAVAEAIRGNYTNQEYFASTSLITNENVNRSSLVVLLISMTAEKQPFKMRCAVFYCFLSYLHDNEFGKTKVIETLLPASQPETTLSTGSLICQAITSGESVQCWFGCVSLLYCLLDVEHLSEQLLRVQLSTTIDHPPISLLKHVSNLLVSMGNRRVQMRAGVLMLLSTWLNNCPAALVLIHTNVDCLVDDCGEGTESEQQVLKGLMAFLLLVCLQNVEDANARTSLEQLVDRRVGREVVIGAVEGLSRTEQFVRAAQKPQPLTKTPNELFLDYHFIKMFKASEVFGESYLLLCVISCSAAHSGAGMYETRAMIRRKEAEYVPNFVIGTFKRRDNHRNVARFVQLHHDLYAHVYVRFLLL
;
A
#
# COMPACT_ATOMS: atom_id res chain seq x y z
N MET A 1 15.74 -15.49 -19.28
CA MET A 1 16.36 -15.69 -20.62
C MET A 1 15.41 -15.31 -21.76
N ASN A 2 14.25 -15.96 -21.95
CA ASN A 2 13.36 -15.64 -23.09
C ASN A 2 12.84 -14.18 -23.10
N GLN A 3 12.45 -13.62 -21.96
CA GLN A 3 12.05 -12.21 -21.87
C GLN A 3 13.19 -11.25 -22.28
N GLN A 4 14.43 -11.58 -21.94
CA GLN A 4 15.60 -10.79 -22.34
C GLN A 4 15.84 -10.87 -23.85
N LEU A 5 15.84 -12.09 -24.43
CA LEU A 5 15.95 -12.28 -25.87
C LEU A 5 14.84 -11.56 -26.63
N PHE A 6 13.61 -11.58 -26.12
CA PHE A 6 12.48 -10.87 -26.72
C PHE A 6 12.77 -9.36 -26.84
N ARG A 7 13.36 -8.75 -25.81
CA ARG A 7 13.78 -7.34 -25.84
C ARG A 7 14.94 -7.10 -26.79
N GLU A 8 15.99 -7.90 -26.70
CA GLU A 8 17.23 -7.73 -27.48
C GLU A 8 16.99 -7.88 -28.98
N ASN A 9 15.99 -8.69 -29.38
CA ASN A 9 15.58 -8.85 -30.77
C ASN A 9 14.53 -7.81 -31.23
N ASN A 10 14.35 -6.71 -30.48
CA ASN A 10 13.44 -5.61 -30.79
C ASN A 10 11.97 -6.06 -31.03
N LEU A 11 11.53 -7.13 -30.36
CA LEU A 11 10.19 -7.67 -30.56
C LEU A 11 9.11 -6.82 -29.88
N ILE A 12 9.47 -5.96 -28.91
CA ILE A 12 8.53 -5.00 -28.31
C ILE A 12 8.01 -4.01 -29.35
N SER A 13 8.88 -3.47 -30.22
CA SER A 13 8.45 -2.55 -31.28
C SER A 13 7.50 -3.23 -32.27
N ARG A 14 7.81 -4.48 -32.66
CA ARG A 14 6.94 -5.29 -33.53
C ARG A 14 5.60 -5.60 -32.88
N LEU A 15 5.60 -5.88 -31.57
CA LEU A 15 4.38 -6.08 -30.80
C LEU A 15 3.50 -4.82 -30.81
N GLY A 16 4.10 -3.63 -30.75
CA GLY A 16 3.39 -2.35 -30.86
C GLY A 16 2.68 -2.18 -32.19
N VAL A 17 3.31 -2.56 -33.29
CA VAL A 17 2.68 -2.55 -34.63
C VAL A 17 1.44 -3.45 -34.64
N VAL A 18 1.57 -4.68 -34.14
CA VAL A 18 0.46 -5.64 -34.09
C VAL A 18 -0.69 -5.12 -33.21
N LEU A 19 -0.36 -4.56 -32.04
CA LEU A 19 -1.36 -3.97 -31.14
C LEU A 19 -2.12 -2.83 -31.83
N ASN A 20 -1.42 -1.93 -32.51
CA ASN A 20 -2.03 -0.82 -33.24
C ASN A 20 -2.97 -1.29 -34.34
N THR A 21 -2.57 -2.31 -35.11
CA THR A 21 -3.46 -2.91 -36.12
C THR A 21 -4.76 -3.41 -35.50
N PHE A 22 -4.72 -4.08 -34.34
CA PHE A 22 -5.94 -4.53 -33.68
C PHE A 22 -6.73 -3.40 -33.00
N LEU A 23 -6.09 -2.30 -32.57
CA LEU A 23 -6.80 -1.18 -31.95
C LEU A 23 -7.50 -0.30 -32.98
N TYR A 24 -6.87 -0.05 -34.12
CA TYR A 24 -7.33 0.95 -35.09
C TYR A 24 -7.84 0.37 -36.41
N GLY A 25 -7.61 -0.92 -36.68
CA GLY A 25 -7.88 -1.52 -37.99
C GLY A 25 -6.79 -1.19 -39.01
N ASN A 26 -6.93 -1.69 -40.23
CA ASN A 26 -6.12 -1.23 -41.36
C ASN A 26 -6.84 -0.09 -42.10
N GLU A 27 -6.08 0.80 -42.75
CA GLU A 27 -6.67 1.88 -43.57
C GLU A 27 -7.54 1.38 -44.73
N GLU A 28 -7.41 0.10 -45.10
CA GLU A 28 -8.12 -0.56 -46.21
C GLU A 28 -9.45 -1.23 -45.80
N ASP A 29 -9.76 -1.31 -44.50
CA ASP A 29 -10.99 -1.95 -44.03
C ASP A 29 -12.20 -0.98 -44.11
N GLU A 30 -13.36 -1.48 -44.55
CA GLU A 30 -14.62 -0.70 -44.50
C GLU A 30 -14.87 -0.21 -43.06
N PRO A 31 -15.51 0.97 -42.88
CA PRO A 31 -15.79 1.50 -41.55
C PRO A 31 -16.57 0.46 -40.74
N ASP A 32 -15.88 -0.14 -39.78
CA ASP A 32 -16.40 -1.15 -38.86
C ASP A 32 -17.68 -0.61 -38.22
N ASN A 33 -18.70 -1.45 -38.06
CA ASN A 33 -20.01 -1.07 -37.50
C ASN A 33 -19.95 -0.64 -36.01
N GLY A 34 -18.75 -0.37 -35.48
CA GLY A 34 -18.48 -0.02 -34.10
C GLY A 34 -18.54 -1.21 -33.13
N GLU A 35 -18.85 -2.42 -33.61
CA GLU A 35 -19.01 -3.60 -32.77
C GLU A 35 -17.71 -4.41 -32.67
N TRP A 36 -17.12 -4.43 -31.47
CA TRP A 36 -15.89 -5.17 -31.19
C TRP A 36 -16.11 -6.68 -31.24
N VAL A 37 -15.63 -7.33 -32.30
CA VAL A 37 -15.70 -8.79 -32.46
C VAL A 37 -14.95 -9.51 -31.34
N LYS A 38 -15.56 -10.56 -30.76
CA LYS A 38 -15.00 -11.34 -29.64
C LYS A 38 -13.55 -11.81 -29.84
N GLN A 39 -13.20 -12.23 -31.06
CA GLN A 39 -11.84 -12.66 -31.40
C GLN A 39 -10.83 -11.51 -31.36
N ARG A 40 -11.21 -10.32 -31.85
CA ARG A 40 -10.38 -9.10 -31.80
C ARG A 40 -10.10 -8.71 -30.35
N THR A 41 -11.12 -8.72 -29.51
CA THR A 41 -11.02 -8.50 -28.06
C THR A 41 -10.05 -9.49 -27.40
N ALA A 42 -10.19 -10.78 -27.68
CA ALA A 42 -9.29 -11.81 -27.13
C ALA A 42 -7.84 -11.60 -27.57
N ASN A 43 -7.61 -11.29 -28.84
CA ASN A 43 -6.26 -11.04 -29.36
C ASN A 43 -5.59 -9.86 -28.64
N ILE A 44 -6.31 -8.74 -28.45
CA ILE A 44 -5.77 -7.58 -27.74
C ILE A 44 -5.42 -7.94 -26.30
N ILE A 45 -6.30 -8.67 -25.60
CA ILE A 45 -6.03 -9.13 -24.23
C ILE A 45 -4.76 -9.99 -24.18
N PHE A 46 -4.55 -10.91 -25.13
CA PHE A 46 -3.32 -11.71 -25.17
C PHE A 46 -2.07 -10.86 -25.43
N LEU A 47 -2.15 -9.86 -26.31
CA LEU A 47 -1.04 -8.93 -26.55
C LEU A 47 -0.70 -8.13 -25.28
N LEU A 48 -1.71 -7.65 -24.56
CA LEU A 48 -1.55 -6.98 -23.27
C LEU A 48 -0.91 -7.91 -22.22
N GLN A 49 -1.31 -9.18 -22.17
CA GLN A 49 -0.70 -10.17 -21.28
C GLN A 49 0.78 -10.43 -21.61
N VAL A 50 1.16 -10.43 -22.89
CA VAL A 50 2.57 -10.48 -23.30
C VAL A 50 3.32 -9.27 -22.78
N ILE A 51 2.78 -8.06 -22.93
CA ILE A 51 3.38 -6.83 -22.38
C ILE A 51 3.56 -6.94 -20.87
N ARG A 52 2.51 -7.31 -20.15
CA ARG A 52 2.51 -7.52 -18.69
C ARG A 52 3.55 -8.54 -18.24
N SER A 53 3.72 -9.63 -18.98
CA SER A 53 4.75 -10.63 -18.66
C SER A 53 6.18 -10.06 -18.67
N LEU A 54 6.45 -9.04 -19.49
CA LEU A 54 7.77 -8.39 -19.58
C LEU A 54 8.03 -7.44 -18.41
N VAL A 55 6.99 -6.79 -17.89
CA VAL A 55 7.07 -5.78 -16.81
C VAL A 55 6.49 -6.26 -15.48
N SER A 56 6.22 -7.54 -15.34
CA SER A 56 5.64 -8.12 -14.13
C SER A 56 6.49 -7.82 -12.88
N PRO A 57 5.87 -7.44 -11.75
CA PRO A 57 6.55 -7.30 -10.47
C PRO A 57 7.18 -8.60 -9.95
N ASP A 58 6.76 -9.76 -10.47
CA ASP A 58 7.29 -11.08 -10.10
C ASP A 58 8.65 -11.38 -10.78
N ASN A 59 9.04 -10.60 -11.79
CA ASN A 59 10.34 -10.71 -12.44
C ASN A 59 11.46 -10.09 -11.57
N SER A 60 12.72 -10.40 -11.88
CA SER A 60 13.85 -9.68 -11.28
C SER A 60 13.78 -8.18 -11.60
N VAL A 61 14.06 -7.32 -10.63
CA VAL A 61 13.99 -5.85 -10.74
C VAL A 61 14.73 -5.32 -11.97
N THR A 62 15.96 -5.79 -12.23
CA THR A 62 16.77 -5.39 -13.40
C THR A 62 16.06 -5.69 -14.72
N ASN A 63 15.43 -6.86 -14.82
CA ASN A 63 14.71 -7.27 -16.03
C ASN A 63 13.44 -6.43 -16.23
N THR A 64 12.68 -6.18 -15.17
CA THR A 64 11.49 -5.31 -15.25
C THR A 64 11.85 -3.90 -15.68
N HIS A 65 12.87 -3.28 -15.08
CA HIS A 65 13.32 -1.94 -15.49
C HIS A 65 13.79 -1.88 -16.94
N ALA A 66 14.54 -2.89 -17.41
CA ALA A 66 14.97 -2.95 -18.80
C ALA A 66 13.77 -3.05 -19.76
N ALA A 67 12.73 -3.82 -19.41
CA ALA A 67 11.48 -3.88 -20.17
C ALA A 67 10.72 -2.55 -20.16
N GLN A 68 10.52 -1.94 -18.98
CA GLN A 68 9.85 -0.64 -18.84
C GLN A 68 10.53 0.46 -19.66
N LYS A 69 11.88 0.48 -19.68
CA LYS A 69 12.65 1.39 -20.52
C LYS A 69 12.42 1.12 -22.01
N ALA A 70 12.40 -0.14 -22.44
CA ALA A 70 12.13 -0.50 -23.82
C ALA A 70 10.70 -0.12 -24.24
N LEU A 71 9.68 -0.32 -23.38
CA LEU A 71 8.31 0.13 -23.63
C LEU A 71 8.23 1.65 -23.82
N HIS A 72 8.99 2.41 -23.03
CA HIS A 72 9.07 3.87 -23.18
C HIS A 72 9.70 4.28 -24.52
N GLN A 73 10.86 3.70 -24.84
CA GLN A 73 11.62 4.04 -26.05
C GLN A 73 10.88 3.67 -27.34
N THR A 74 10.14 2.57 -27.33
CA THR A 74 9.33 2.10 -28.46
C THR A 74 7.97 2.77 -28.56
N LYS A 75 7.66 3.73 -27.68
CA LYS A 75 6.36 4.42 -27.57
C LYS A 75 5.18 3.50 -27.24
N MET A 76 5.43 2.26 -26.85
CA MET A 76 4.38 1.36 -26.36
C MET A 76 3.66 1.95 -25.14
N LEU A 77 4.38 2.54 -24.18
CA LEU A 77 3.75 3.18 -23.02
C LEU A 77 2.85 4.35 -23.44
N ALA A 78 3.29 5.16 -24.41
CA ALA A 78 2.50 6.28 -24.93
C ALA A 78 1.18 5.79 -25.54
N GLU A 79 1.25 4.70 -26.30
CA GLU A 79 0.07 4.07 -26.90
C GLU A 79 -0.89 3.54 -25.84
N LEU A 80 -0.39 2.82 -24.83
CA LEU A 80 -1.23 2.31 -23.74
C LEU A 80 -1.90 3.44 -22.95
N CYS A 81 -1.19 4.55 -22.69
CA CYS A 81 -1.77 5.74 -22.06
C CYS A 81 -2.85 6.38 -22.94
N ARG A 82 -2.62 6.45 -24.25
CA ARG A 82 -3.61 6.97 -25.21
C ARG A 82 -4.88 6.11 -25.21
N VAL A 83 -4.75 4.79 -25.26
CA VAL A 83 -5.87 3.84 -25.20
C VAL A 83 -6.66 4.02 -23.89
N LEU A 84 -5.96 4.09 -22.75
CA LEU A 84 -6.56 4.28 -21.43
C LEU A 84 -7.41 5.56 -21.35
N LEU A 85 -6.92 6.65 -21.95
CA LEU A 85 -7.56 7.96 -21.93
C LEU A 85 -8.48 8.20 -23.14
N SER A 86 -8.76 7.19 -23.96
CA SER A 86 -9.53 7.36 -25.19
C SER A 86 -11.04 7.15 -24.97
N GLU A 87 -11.85 7.83 -25.79
CA GLU A 87 -13.30 7.60 -25.88
C GLU A 87 -13.65 6.55 -26.97
N MET A 88 -12.72 5.64 -27.31
CA MET A 88 -12.84 4.69 -28.43
C MET A 88 -13.94 3.61 -28.30
N GLY A 89 -14.75 3.64 -27.24
CA GLY A 89 -15.81 2.64 -27.03
C GLY A 89 -15.28 1.22 -26.85
N LEU A 90 -14.07 1.07 -26.29
CA LEU A 90 -13.42 -0.23 -26.08
C LEU A 90 -14.24 -1.12 -25.13
N PRO A 91 -14.24 -2.45 -25.33
CA PRO A 91 -14.76 -3.39 -24.33
C PRO A 91 -14.07 -3.18 -22.99
N VAL A 92 -14.84 -3.22 -21.91
CA VAL A 92 -14.34 -2.92 -20.56
C VAL A 92 -13.22 -3.86 -20.13
N GLU A 93 -13.21 -5.10 -20.64
CA GLU A 93 -12.15 -6.07 -20.37
C GLU A 93 -10.81 -5.64 -20.98
N VAL A 94 -10.83 -5.10 -22.20
CA VAL A 94 -9.63 -4.57 -22.87
C VAL A 94 -9.12 -3.35 -22.11
N LEU A 95 -10.01 -2.45 -21.74
CA LEU A 95 -9.64 -1.25 -20.99
C LEU A 95 -9.05 -1.61 -19.62
N THR A 96 -9.68 -2.56 -18.91
CA THR A 96 -9.19 -3.05 -17.61
C THR A 96 -7.78 -3.63 -17.73
N GLU A 97 -7.52 -4.50 -18.72
CA GLU A 97 -6.19 -5.07 -18.95
C GLU A 97 -5.16 -4.02 -19.40
N THR A 98 -5.60 -3.01 -20.16
CA THR A 98 -4.75 -1.89 -20.56
C THR A 98 -4.31 -1.09 -19.34
N VAL A 99 -5.24 -0.77 -18.43
CA VAL A 99 -4.92 -0.06 -17.17
C VAL A 99 -3.91 -0.84 -16.34
N ILE A 100 -4.05 -2.16 -16.24
CA ILE A 100 -3.10 -3.00 -15.50
C ILE A 100 -1.73 -3.04 -16.21
N ALA A 101 -1.71 -3.12 -17.54
CA ALA A 101 -0.46 -3.05 -18.30
C ALA A 101 0.27 -1.70 -18.10
N VAL A 102 -0.47 -0.59 -18.07
CA VAL A 102 0.10 0.73 -17.71
C VAL A 102 0.63 0.71 -16.28
N ALA A 103 -0.14 0.18 -15.32
CA ALA A 103 0.27 0.09 -13.92
C ALA A 103 1.64 -0.60 -13.77
N GLU A 104 1.81 -1.79 -14.35
CA GLU A 104 3.05 -2.55 -14.29
C GLU A 104 4.20 -1.87 -15.08
N ALA A 105 3.87 -1.19 -16.19
CA ALA A 105 4.84 -0.45 -17.00
C ALA A 105 5.39 0.81 -16.31
N ILE A 106 4.64 1.44 -15.41
CA ILE A 106 5.09 2.62 -14.67
C ILE A 106 5.67 2.27 -13.29
N ARG A 107 5.25 1.16 -12.67
CA ARG A 107 5.57 0.83 -11.26
C ARG A 107 7.07 0.90 -10.95
N GLY A 108 7.46 1.77 -10.03
CA GLY A 108 8.85 1.96 -9.59
C GLY A 108 9.78 2.58 -10.64
N ASN A 109 9.26 3.05 -11.77
CA ASN A 109 10.02 3.67 -12.83
C ASN A 109 9.69 5.15 -12.94
N TYR A 110 10.49 5.99 -12.30
CA TYR A 110 10.25 7.43 -12.21
C TYR A 110 9.95 8.11 -13.55
N THR A 111 10.72 7.81 -14.61
CA THR A 111 10.51 8.39 -15.94
C THR A 111 9.13 8.04 -16.50
N ASN A 112 8.71 6.79 -16.34
CA ASN A 112 7.40 6.33 -16.81
C ASN A 112 6.26 6.86 -15.94
N GLN A 113 6.46 7.00 -14.62
CA GLN A 113 5.50 7.58 -13.69
C GLN A 113 5.24 9.06 -14.00
N GLU A 114 6.29 9.85 -14.20
CA GLU A 114 6.13 11.26 -14.56
C GLU A 114 5.54 11.43 -15.96
N TYR A 115 5.91 10.57 -16.92
CA TYR A 115 5.26 10.56 -18.23
C TYR A 115 3.74 10.36 -18.10
N PHE A 116 3.30 9.34 -17.35
CA PHE A 116 1.89 9.06 -17.11
C PHE A 116 1.18 10.20 -16.35
N ALA A 117 1.82 10.79 -15.34
CA ALA A 117 1.21 11.90 -14.60
C ALA A 117 1.05 13.17 -15.47
N SER A 118 1.90 13.34 -16.48
CA SER A 118 1.83 14.46 -17.42
C SER A 118 0.79 14.28 -18.53
N THR A 119 0.27 13.08 -18.74
CA THR A 119 -0.79 12.85 -19.73
C THR A 119 -2.15 13.32 -19.20
N SER A 120 -3.03 13.71 -20.12
CA SER A 120 -4.33 14.23 -19.78
C SER A 120 -5.39 13.90 -20.81
N LEU A 121 -6.64 13.88 -20.37
CA LEU A 121 -7.84 13.72 -21.17
C LEU A 121 -8.54 15.07 -21.26
N ILE A 122 -8.76 15.54 -22.49
CA ILE A 122 -9.63 16.67 -22.76
C ILE A 122 -11.03 16.12 -23.01
N THR A 123 -11.97 16.46 -22.14
CA THR A 123 -13.35 15.98 -22.24
C THR A 123 -14.12 16.73 -23.33
N ASN A 124 -15.29 16.21 -23.70
CA ASN A 124 -16.23 16.89 -24.60
C ASN A 124 -16.66 18.29 -24.10
N GLU A 125 -16.56 18.54 -22.80
CA GLU A 125 -16.82 19.85 -22.17
C GLU A 125 -15.57 20.77 -22.15
N ASN A 126 -14.52 20.39 -22.87
CA ASN A 126 -13.23 21.08 -22.91
C ASN A 126 -12.54 21.21 -21.54
N VAL A 127 -12.83 20.27 -20.62
CA VAL A 127 -12.19 20.20 -19.30
C VAL A 127 -10.98 19.29 -19.40
N ASN A 128 -9.80 19.82 -19.05
CA ASN A 128 -8.57 19.05 -19.03
C ASN A 128 -8.44 18.29 -17.70
N ARG A 129 -8.40 16.96 -17.75
CA ARG A 129 -8.26 16.08 -16.57
C ARG A 129 -6.94 15.32 -16.68
N SER A 130 -6.07 15.44 -15.68
CA SER A 130 -4.86 14.62 -15.63
C SER A 130 -5.21 13.14 -15.53
N SER A 131 -4.32 12.26 -15.99
CA SER A 131 -4.55 10.82 -15.93
C SER A 131 -4.83 10.33 -14.50
N LEU A 132 -4.18 10.91 -13.48
CA LEU A 132 -4.43 10.59 -12.08
C LEU A 132 -5.86 10.91 -11.65
N VAL A 133 -6.39 12.07 -12.06
CA VAL A 133 -7.79 12.46 -11.79
C VAL A 133 -8.75 11.51 -12.51
N VAL A 134 -8.46 11.13 -13.76
CA VAL A 134 -9.29 10.15 -14.51
C VAL A 134 -9.33 8.80 -13.80
N LEU A 135 -8.20 8.28 -13.32
CA LEU A 135 -8.14 7.04 -12.54
C LEU A 135 -9.01 7.13 -11.28
N LEU A 136 -8.89 8.22 -10.52
CA LEU A 136 -9.61 8.38 -9.27
C LEU A 136 -11.12 8.60 -9.46
N ILE A 137 -11.55 9.30 -10.51
CA ILE A 137 -12.98 9.36 -10.89
C ILE A 137 -13.52 7.96 -11.17
N SER A 138 -12.77 7.15 -11.93
CA SER A 138 -13.18 5.77 -12.22
C SER A 138 -13.20 4.91 -10.94
N MET A 139 -12.22 5.09 -10.06
CA MET A 139 -12.13 4.40 -8.77
C MET A 139 -13.30 4.74 -7.84
N THR A 140 -13.81 5.98 -7.86
CA THR A 140 -14.91 6.43 -7.00
C THR A 140 -16.30 6.27 -7.62
N ALA A 141 -16.39 5.87 -8.89
CA ALA A 141 -17.68 5.69 -9.56
C ALA A 141 -18.32 4.33 -9.21
N GLU A 142 -19.41 4.35 -8.43
CA GLU A 142 -20.14 3.14 -8.00
C GLU A 142 -20.65 2.27 -9.16
N LYS A 143 -20.96 2.89 -10.30
CA LYS A 143 -21.43 2.18 -11.50
C LYS A 143 -20.32 1.44 -12.26
N GLN A 144 -19.06 1.71 -11.96
CA GLN A 144 -17.94 1.03 -12.61
C GLN A 144 -17.84 -0.42 -12.14
N PRO A 145 -17.57 -1.38 -13.05
CA PRO A 145 -17.32 -2.76 -12.66
C PRO A 145 -16.19 -2.85 -11.63
N PHE A 146 -16.37 -3.70 -10.62
CA PHE A 146 -15.40 -3.81 -9.53
C PHE A 146 -13.96 -4.10 -10.02
N LYS A 147 -13.79 -4.98 -11.02
CA LYS A 147 -12.47 -5.24 -11.62
C LYS A 147 -11.82 -4.00 -12.21
N MET A 148 -12.59 -3.12 -12.85
CA MET A 148 -12.10 -1.85 -13.39
C MET A 148 -11.66 -0.93 -12.25
N ARG A 149 -12.46 -0.83 -11.17
CA ARG A 149 -12.11 -0.05 -9.96
C ARG A 149 -10.80 -0.55 -9.33
N CYS A 150 -10.60 -1.87 -9.24
CA CYS A 150 -9.34 -2.47 -8.79
C CYS A 150 -8.16 -2.17 -9.73
N ALA A 151 -8.36 -2.19 -11.04
CA ALA A 151 -7.31 -1.90 -12.02
C ALA A 151 -6.85 -0.43 -11.93
N VAL A 152 -7.77 0.53 -11.90
CA VAL A 152 -7.43 1.96 -11.79
C VAL A 152 -6.80 2.28 -10.44
N PHE A 153 -7.27 1.65 -9.37
CA PHE A 153 -6.66 1.73 -8.05
C PHE A 153 -5.22 1.20 -8.08
N TYR A 154 -4.99 0.02 -8.65
CA TYR A 154 -3.65 -0.55 -8.79
C TYR A 154 -2.71 0.32 -9.64
N CYS A 155 -3.22 0.97 -10.69
CA CYS A 155 -2.48 1.92 -11.50
C CYS A 155 -2.07 3.15 -10.68
N PHE A 156 -3.00 3.70 -9.88
CA PHE A 156 -2.70 4.81 -8.98
C PHE A 156 -1.64 4.42 -7.93
N LEU A 157 -1.76 3.25 -7.30
CA LEU A 157 -0.74 2.75 -6.36
C LEU A 157 0.61 2.52 -7.04
N SER A 158 0.63 2.09 -8.30
CA SER A 158 1.85 1.91 -9.08
C SER A 158 2.51 3.24 -9.45
N TYR A 159 1.74 4.32 -9.62
CA TYR A 159 2.28 5.67 -9.72
C TYR A 159 2.98 6.13 -8.44
N LEU A 160 2.43 5.78 -7.26
CA LEU A 160 2.99 6.16 -5.96
C LEU A 160 4.19 5.29 -5.52
N HIS A 161 4.29 4.06 -6.02
CA HIS A 161 5.34 3.11 -5.62
C HIS A 161 6.74 3.64 -5.93
N ASP A 162 7.60 3.73 -4.90
CA ASP A 162 8.95 4.31 -4.96
C ASP A 162 9.03 5.71 -5.60
N ASN A 163 7.96 6.51 -5.48
CA ASN A 163 7.86 7.83 -6.10
C ASN A 163 7.55 8.92 -5.07
N GLU A 164 8.55 9.30 -4.28
CA GLU A 164 8.40 10.36 -3.26
C GLU A 164 7.87 11.68 -3.85
N PHE A 165 8.39 12.11 -5.00
CA PHE A 165 7.93 13.32 -5.67
C PHE A 165 6.44 13.27 -6.05
N GLY A 166 5.98 12.13 -6.58
CA GLY A 166 4.58 11.92 -6.88
C GLY A 166 3.70 11.93 -5.62
N LYS A 167 4.15 11.29 -4.54
CA LYS A 167 3.45 11.33 -3.24
C LYS A 167 3.32 12.78 -2.73
N THR A 168 4.40 13.58 -2.79
CA THR A 168 4.37 15.00 -2.43
C THR A 168 3.35 15.78 -3.23
N LYS A 169 3.34 15.64 -4.58
CA LYS A 169 2.35 16.30 -5.44
C LYS A 169 0.91 15.95 -5.05
N VAL A 170 0.63 14.69 -4.70
CA VAL A 170 -0.70 14.27 -4.25
C VAL A 170 -1.06 14.95 -2.92
N ILE A 171 -0.16 14.95 -1.94
CA ILE A 171 -0.39 15.61 -0.65
C ILE A 171 -0.59 17.12 -0.80
N GLU A 172 0.16 17.78 -1.68
CA GLU A 172 0.01 19.20 -1.95
C GLU A 172 -1.39 19.57 -2.42
N THR A 173 -2.09 18.69 -3.16
CA THR A 173 -3.48 18.94 -3.59
C THR A 173 -4.51 18.86 -2.46
N LEU A 174 -4.13 18.32 -1.29
CA LEU A 174 -4.97 18.29 -0.08
C LEU A 174 -4.80 19.55 0.77
N LEU A 175 -3.70 20.29 0.59
CA LEU A 175 -3.40 21.44 1.44
C LEU A 175 -4.29 22.64 1.09
N PRO A 176 -4.73 23.44 2.09
CA PRO A 176 -5.64 24.57 1.87
C PRO A 176 -5.16 25.61 0.83
N ALA A 177 -3.84 25.78 0.69
CA ALA A 177 -3.25 26.74 -0.24
C ALA A 177 -3.38 26.33 -1.72
N SER A 178 -3.73 25.07 -1.99
CA SER A 178 -3.70 24.46 -3.33
C SER A 178 -5.10 24.12 -3.86
N GLN A 179 -6.18 24.61 -3.23
CA GLN A 179 -7.56 24.31 -3.62
C GLN A 179 -8.22 25.49 -4.36
N PRO A 180 -8.21 25.52 -5.71
CA PRO A 180 -9.17 26.33 -6.44
C PRO A 180 -10.58 25.73 -6.23
N GLU A 181 -11.57 26.57 -5.94
CA GLU A 181 -12.93 26.15 -5.56
C GLU A 181 -13.68 25.32 -6.63
N THR A 182 -13.20 25.27 -7.88
CA THR A 182 -13.96 24.74 -9.02
C THR A 182 -13.33 23.53 -9.73
N THR A 183 -12.13 23.08 -9.36
CA THR A 183 -11.43 21.98 -10.05
C THR A 183 -11.25 20.76 -9.17
N LEU A 184 -11.74 19.61 -9.64
CA LEU A 184 -11.56 18.32 -8.99
C LEU A 184 -10.07 17.95 -8.94
N SER A 185 -9.52 17.83 -7.74
CA SER A 185 -8.12 17.47 -7.52
C SER A 185 -7.96 16.00 -7.13
N THR A 186 -6.73 15.50 -7.18
CA THR A 186 -6.41 14.14 -6.70
C THR A 186 -6.74 14.00 -5.21
N GLY A 187 -6.35 14.98 -4.40
CA GLY A 187 -6.65 15.04 -2.99
C GLY A 187 -8.14 15.10 -2.68
N SER A 188 -8.92 15.93 -3.38
CA SER A 188 -10.36 16.03 -3.14
C SER A 188 -11.08 14.70 -3.39
N LEU A 189 -10.67 13.96 -4.43
CA LEU A 189 -11.20 12.63 -4.74
C LEU A 189 -10.82 11.58 -3.69
N ILE A 190 -9.59 11.61 -3.17
CA ILE A 190 -9.17 10.72 -2.07
C ILE A 190 -9.98 11.02 -0.80
N CYS A 191 -10.16 12.30 -0.45
CA CYS A 191 -11.00 12.68 0.69
C CYS A 191 -12.46 12.23 0.49
N GLN A 192 -13.04 12.46 -0.69
CA GLN A 192 -14.39 11.96 -1.02
C GLN A 192 -14.48 10.44 -0.91
N ALA A 193 -13.43 9.71 -1.30
CA ALA A 193 -13.40 8.27 -1.15
C ALA A 193 -13.41 7.85 0.33
N ILE A 194 -12.55 8.45 1.16
CA ILE A 194 -12.46 8.18 2.61
C ILE A 194 -13.80 8.44 3.32
N THR A 195 -14.52 9.49 2.92
CA THR A 195 -15.81 9.87 3.53
C THR A 195 -17.02 9.16 2.92
N SER A 196 -16.81 8.30 1.90
CA SER A 196 -17.90 7.58 1.24
C SER A 196 -18.63 6.63 2.19
N GLY A 197 -19.94 6.47 1.96
CA GLY A 197 -20.75 5.45 2.62
C GLY A 197 -20.49 4.02 2.10
N GLU A 198 -19.85 3.88 0.94
CA GLU A 198 -19.50 2.60 0.33
C GLU A 198 -18.20 2.03 0.93
N SER A 199 -18.26 0.80 1.46
CA SER A 199 -17.15 0.22 2.23
C SER A 199 -15.85 0.13 1.44
N VAL A 200 -15.93 -0.31 0.19
CA VAL A 200 -14.75 -0.51 -0.66
C VAL A 200 -14.15 0.81 -1.13
N GLN A 201 -14.97 1.85 -1.32
CA GLN A 201 -14.49 3.17 -1.69
C GLN A 201 -13.76 3.85 -0.53
N CYS A 202 -14.30 3.75 0.68
CA CYS A 202 -13.60 4.19 1.90
C CYS A 202 -12.26 3.46 2.05
N TRP A 203 -12.24 2.15 1.82
CA TRP A 203 -11.02 1.34 1.84
C TRP A 203 -10.00 1.81 0.80
N PHE A 204 -10.40 2.02 -0.47
CA PHE A 204 -9.52 2.55 -1.50
C PHE A 204 -8.95 3.93 -1.14
N GLY A 205 -9.76 4.82 -0.59
CA GLY A 205 -9.31 6.14 -0.14
C GLY A 205 -8.27 6.04 0.97
N CYS A 206 -8.53 5.21 1.98
CA CYS A 206 -7.60 5.00 3.09
C CYS A 206 -6.26 4.42 2.61
N VAL A 207 -6.29 3.41 1.74
CA VAL A 207 -5.07 2.78 1.21
C VAL A 207 -4.33 3.71 0.24
N SER A 208 -5.03 4.52 -0.56
CA SER A 208 -4.38 5.52 -1.42
C SER A 208 -3.57 6.53 -0.61
N LEU A 209 -4.14 7.00 0.51
CA LEU A 209 -3.45 7.92 1.40
C LEU A 209 -2.34 7.21 2.18
N LEU A 210 -2.53 5.95 2.58
CA LEU A 210 -1.50 5.10 3.18
C LEU A 210 -0.24 5.05 2.29
N TYR A 211 -0.40 4.83 0.98
CA TYR A 211 0.74 4.78 0.05
C TYR A 211 1.46 6.12 -0.10
N CYS A 212 0.77 7.24 0.12
CA CYS A 212 1.41 8.56 0.17
C CYS A 212 2.34 8.71 1.37
N LEU A 213 2.11 7.96 2.46
CA LEU A 213 2.85 8.05 3.71
C LEU A 213 3.94 6.98 3.88
N LEU A 214 3.84 5.86 3.16
CA LEU A 214 4.84 4.79 3.20
C LEU A 214 6.22 5.33 2.84
N ASP A 215 7.21 5.02 3.67
CA ASP A 215 8.63 5.35 3.49
C ASP A 215 8.93 6.85 3.27
N VAL A 216 8.02 7.76 3.66
CA VAL A 216 8.19 9.21 3.53
C VAL A 216 7.67 9.95 4.78
N GLU A 217 8.55 10.13 5.77
CA GLU A 217 8.21 10.68 7.09
C GLU A 217 7.67 12.12 7.03
N HIS A 218 8.31 12.99 6.24
CA HIS A 218 7.95 14.42 6.20
C HIS A 218 6.51 14.68 5.69
N LEU A 219 5.95 13.77 4.87
CA LEU A 219 4.59 13.90 4.36
C LEU A 219 3.54 13.63 5.43
N SER A 220 3.84 12.78 6.43
CA SER A 220 2.96 12.55 7.56
C SER A 220 2.70 13.82 8.36
N GLU A 221 3.73 14.66 8.55
CA GLU A 221 3.59 15.97 9.20
C GLU A 221 2.84 16.98 8.34
N GLN A 222 3.14 17.04 7.04
CA GLN A 222 2.42 17.93 6.12
C GLN A 222 0.92 17.64 6.11
N LEU A 223 0.54 16.36 6.13
CA LEU A 223 -0.85 15.92 6.10
C LEU A 223 -1.65 16.36 7.35
N LEU A 224 -0.99 16.63 8.49
CA LEU A 224 -1.64 17.17 9.71
C LEU A 224 -2.26 18.55 9.48
N ARG A 225 -1.82 19.28 8.45
CA ARG A 225 -2.30 20.62 8.12
C ARG A 225 -3.60 20.61 7.30
N VAL A 226 -4.03 19.45 6.82
CA VAL A 226 -5.25 19.32 6.03
C VAL A 226 -6.47 19.46 6.92
N GLN A 227 -7.38 20.36 6.51
CA GLN A 227 -8.64 20.64 7.18
C GLN A 227 -9.79 20.26 6.25
N LEU A 228 -10.83 19.64 6.79
CA LEU A 228 -12.04 19.26 6.09
C LEU A 228 -13.21 20.13 6.58
N SER A 229 -13.96 20.68 5.63
CA SER A 229 -15.24 21.34 5.90
C SER A 229 -16.35 20.30 5.78
N THR A 230 -16.94 19.88 6.90
CA THR A 230 -17.99 18.84 6.91
C THR A 230 -19.40 19.41 6.74
N THR A 231 -19.65 20.62 7.25
CA THR A 231 -20.92 21.36 7.12
C THR A 231 -20.65 22.86 7.18
N ILE A 232 -21.57 23.69 6.67
CA ILE A 232 -21.43 25.16 6.66
C ILE A 232 -21.37 25.73 8.09
N ASP A 233 -22.00 25.05 9.06
CA ASP A 233 -22.18 25.55 10.44
C ASP A 233 -21.16 25.01 11.46
N HIS A 234 -20.21 24.17 11.05
CA HIS A 234 -19.19 23.61 11.94
C HIS A 234 -17.79 24.06 11.56
N PRO A 235 -16.91 24.31 12.55
CA PRO A 235 -15.52 24.65 12.27
C PRO A 235 -14.84 23.50 11.51
N PRO A 236 -13.87 23.80 10.62
CA PRO A 236 -13.10 22.78 9.94
C PRO A 236 -12.47 21.81 10.93
N ILE A 237 -12.52 20.52 10.60
CA ILE A 237 -11.92 19.44 11.38
C ILE A 237 -10.67 18.94 10.66
N SER A 238 -9.59 18.67 11.40
CA SER A 238 -8.39 18.11 10.77
C SER A 238 -8.69 16.75 10.16
N LEU A 239 -8.04 16.41 9.04
CA LEU A 239 -8.21 15.12 8.39
C LEU A 239 -7.91 13.96 9.35
N LEU A 240 -6.87 14.10 10.18
CA LEU A 240 -6.51 13.09 11.18
C LEU A 240 -7.65 12.87 12.19
N LYS A 241 -8.25 13.95 12.71
CA LYS A 241 -9.35 13.84 13.67
C LYS A 241 -10.60 13.28 13.00
N HIS A 242 -10.87 13.66 11.75
CA HIS A 242 -11.97 13.10 10.98
C HIS A 242 -11.81 11.59 10.77
N VAL A 243 -10.66 11.13 10.26
CA VAL A 243 -10.35 9.70 10.08
C VAL A 243 -10.43 8.93 11.40
N SER A 244 -9.94 9.53 12.50
CA SER A 244 -10.03 8.93 13.83
C SER A 244 -11.47 8.84 14.34
N ASN A 245 -12.32 9.81 14.01
CA ASN A 245 -13.73 9.80 14.38
C ASN A 245 -14.53 8.80 13.53
N LEU A 246 -14.15 8.56 12.27
CA LEU A 246 -14.77 7.52 11.43
C LEU A 246 -14.68 6.15 12.11
N LEU A 247 -13.56 5.84 12.75
CA LEU A 247 -13.40 4.58 13.48
C LEU A 247 -14.49 4.37 14.56
N VAL A 248 -14.90 5.45 15.21
CA VAL A 248 -15.94 5.46 16.26
C VAL A 248 -17.34 5.51 15.64
N SER A 249 -17.54 6.35 14.62
CA SER A 249 -18.88 6.65 14.09
C SER A 249 -19.41 5.61 13.09
N MET A 250 -18.54 4.82 12.46
CA MET A 250 -18.96 3.82 11.47
C MET A 250 -19.71 2.62 12.07
N GLY A 251 -19.71 2.50 13.40
CA GLY A 251 -20.35 1.40 14.12
C GLY A 251 -19.73 0.03 13.80
N ASN A 252 -20.32 -1.00 14.40
CA ASN A 252 -19.72 -2.34 14.43
C ASN A 252 -19.84 -3.14 13.13
N ARG A 253 -20.71 -2.74 12.19
CA ARG A 253 -21.02 -3.51 10.97
C ARG A 253 -20.09 -3.22 9.78
N ARG A 254 -19.36 -2.10 9.80
CA ARG A 254 -18.56 -1.62 8.67
C ARG A 254 -17.11 -2.10 8.76
N VAL A 255 -16.93 -3.42 8.85
CA VAL A 255 -15.65 -4.06 9.15
C VAL A 255 -14.54 -3.73 8.13
N GLN A 256 -14.85 -3.71 6.82
CA GLN A 256 -13.89 -3.34 5.78
C GLN A 256 -13.42 -1.88 5.89
N MET A 257 -14.32 -0.95 6.19
CA MET A 257 -13.95 0.47 6.36
C MET A 257 -13.05 0.64 7.58
N ARG A 258 -13.40 -0.01 8.71
CA ARG A 258 -12.58 -0.01 9.92
C ARG A 258 -11.18 -0.54 9.62
N ALA A 259 -11.05 -1.62 8.86
CA ALA A 259 -9.74 -2.16 8.46
C ALA A 259 -8.92 -1.13 7.66
N GLY A 260 -9.53 -0.46 6.68
CA GLY A 260 -8.86 0.60 5.90
C GLY A 260 -8.37 1.76 6.78
N VAL A 261 -9.24 2.25 7.67
CA VAL A 261 -8.91 3.33 8.61
C VAL A 261 -7.79 2.93 9.57
N LEU A 262 -7.85 1.72 10.14
CA LEU A 262 -6.82 1.21 11.05
C LEU A 262 -5.46 1.06 10.36
N MET A 263 -5.42 0.57 9.11
CA MET A 263 -4.17 0.49 8.33
C MET A 263 -3.59 1.89 8.07
N LEU A 264 -4.42 2.85 7.67
CA LEU A 264 -4.00 4.23 7.44
C LEU A 264 -3.46 4.87 8.71
N LEU A 265 -4.19 4.80 9.82
CA LEU A 265 -3.77 5.35 11.11
C LEU A 265 -2.48 4.70 11.60
N SER A 266 -2.36 3.37 11.49
CA SER A 266 -1.14 2.67 11.90
C SER A 266 0.07 3.15 11.10
N THR A 267 -0.09 3.33 9.78
CA THR A 267 0.99 3.83 8.92
C THR A 267 1.34 5.28 9.25
N TRP A 268 0.34 6.13 9.43
CA TRP A 268 0.53 7.55 9.70
C TRP A 268 1.22 7.77 11.05
N LEU A 269 0.77 7.09 12.10
CA LEU A 269 1.33 7.21 13.45
C LEU A 269 2.69 6.54 13.61
N ASN A 270 3.01 5.53 12.79
CA ASN A 270 4.32 4.88 12.81
C ASN A 270 5.46 5.87 12.50
N ASN A 271 5.17 6.88 11.67
CA ASN A 271 6.16 7.81 11.15
C ASN A 271 5.97 9.25 11.67
N CYS A 272 5.09 9.49 12.66
CA CYS A 272 4.74 10.85 13.08
C CYS A 272 4.34 10.95 14.57
N PRO A 273 5.29 11.22 15.49
CA PRO A 273 5.00 11.45 16.91
C PRO A 273 4.01 12.61 17.15
N ALA A 274 4.09 13.69 16.35
CA ALA A 274 3.19 14.84 16.46
C ALA A 274 1.71 14.48 16.22
N ALA A 275 1.43 13.45 15.40
CA ALA A 275 0.08 12.98 15.14
C ALA A 275 -0.54 12.29 16.37
N LEU A 276 0.26 11.67 17.24
CA LEU A 276 -0.23 10.97 18.43
C LEU A 276 -0.90 11.90 19.43
N VAL A 277 -0.34 13.10 19.59
CA VAL A 277 -0.89 14.13 20.50
C VAL A 277 -2.34 14.46 20.15
N LEU A 278 -2.69 14.40 18.86
CA LEU A 278 -4.01 14.75 18.33
C LEU A 278 -5.04 13.62 18.45
N ILE A 279 -4.62 12.38 18.70
CA ILE A 279 -5.48 11.19 18.75
C ILE A 279 -5.76 10.71 20.19
N HIS A 280 -5.08 11.25 21.21
CA HIS A 280 -5.16 10.77 22.60
C HIS A 280 -6.59 10.52 23.14
N THR A 281 -7.61 11.24 22.67
CA THR A 281 -9.01 11.05 23.10
C THR A 281 -9.70 9.81 22.54
N ASN A 282 -9.19 9.20 21.48
CA ASN A 282 -9.85 8.09 20.78
C ASN A 282 -9.19 6.73 21.05
N VAL A 283 -8.13 6.69 21.88
CA VAL A 283 -7.39 5.47 22.18
C VAL A 283 -8.21 4.49 23.03
N ASP A 284 -9.10 5.00 23.89
CA ASP A 284 -10.07 4.18 24.63
C ASP A 284 -10.97 3.36 23.68
N CYS A 285 -11.31 3.90 22.50
CA CYS A 285 -12.14 3.21 21.51
C CYS A 285 -11.40 2.08 20.78
N LEU A 286 -10.06 2.01 20.85
CA LEU A 286 -9.27 0.90 20.29
C LEU A 286 -9.36 -0.38 21.14
N VAL A 287 -9.90 -0.25 22.35
CA VAL A 287 -9.99 -1.31 23.34
C VAL A 287 -11.39 -1.96 23.36
N ASP A 288 -12.39 -1.31 22.78
CA ASP A 288 -13.77 -1.80 22.73
C ASP A 288 -14.16 -2.44 21.38
N ASP A 289 -15.03 -3.44 21.49
CA ASP A 289 -15.80 -4.20 20.49
C ASP A 289 -15.26 -4.31 19.03
N CYS A 290 -15.04 -5.57 18.63
CA CYS A 290 -14.40 -5.99 17.37
C CYS A 290 -15.35 -6.01 16.18
N GLY A 291 -16.58 -5.52 16.36
CA GLY A 291 -17.57 -5.42 15.31
C GLY A 291 -18.41 -6.69 15.11
N GLU A 292 -19.44 -6.60 14.28
CA GLU A 292 -20.40 -7.68 13.97
C GLU A 292 -20.00 -8.48 12.71
N GLY A 293 -18.71 -8.50 12.34
CA GLY A 293 -18.20 -9.27 11.19
C GLY A 293 -18.10 -10.78 11.45
N THR A 294 -17.61 -11.53 10.46
CA THR A 294 -17.21 -12.93 10.65
C THR A 294 -16.11 -13.04 11.69
N GLU A 295 -15.95 -14.21 12.33
CA GLU A 295 -14.90 -14.47 13.32
C GLU A 295 -13.50 -14.14 12.76
N SER A 296 -13.27 -14.47 11.50
CA SER A 296 -12.03 -14.17 10.79
C SER A 296 -11.81 -12.67 10.59
N GLU A 297 -12.83 -11.89 10.19
CA GLU A 297 -12.73 -10.43 10.07
C GLU A 297 -12.53 -9.76 11.43
N GLN A 298 -13.22 -10.24 12.47
CA GLN A 298 -13.03 -9.77 13.85
C GLN A 298 -11.59 -10.01 14.33
N GLN A 299 -11.00 -11.17 14.00
CA GLN A 299 -9.60 -11.45 14.32
C GLN A 299 -8.65 -10.48 13.61
N VAL A 300 -8.92 -10.13 12.34
CA VAL A 300 -8.12 -9.12 11.64
C VAL A 300 -8.26 -7.75 12.32
N LEU A 301 -9.47 -7.32 12.65
CA LEU A 301 -9.69 -6.03 13.32
C LEU A 301 -9.03 -5.97 14.70
N LYS A 302 -9.11 -7.05 15.50
CA LYS A 302 -8.37 -7.19 16.77
C LYS A 302 -6.88 -6.97 16.57
N GLY A 303 -6.31 -7.65 15.59
CA GLY A 303 -4.89 -7.53 15.25
C GLY A 303 -4.48 -6.13 14.82
N LEU A 304 -5.29 -5.48 13.97
CA LEU A 304 -5.03 -4.12 13.52
C LEU A 304 -5.15 -3.08 14.65
N MET A 305 -6.16 -3.20 15.53
CA MET A 305 -6.30 -2.33 16.70
C MET A 305 -5.15 -2.51 17.68
N ALA A 306 -4.76 -3.77 17.95
CA ALA A 306 -3.61 -4.08 18.78
C ALA A 306 -2.30 -3.53 18.18
N PHE A 307 -2.12 -3.66 16.86
CA PHE A 307 -0.97 -3.10 16.17
C PHE A 307 -0.92 -1.56 16.26
N LEU A 308 -2.06 -0.89 16.03
CA LEU A 308 -2.15 0.57 16.18
C LEU A 308 -1.80 1.02 17.61
N LEU A 309 -2.27 0.29 18.62
CA LEU A 309 -1.94 0.56 20.01
C LEU A 309 -0.45 0.42 20.30
N LEU A 310 0.22 -0.61 19.73
CA LEU A 310 1.67 -0.76 19.83
C LEU A 310 2.43 0.37 19.13
N VAL A 311 1.98 0.78 17.95
CA VAL A 311 2.54 1.93 17.24
C VAL A 311 2.44 3.20 18.09
N CYS A 312 1.29 3.43 18.73
CA CYS A 312 1.13 4.54 19.68
C CYS A 312 2.12 4.43 20.84
N LEU A 313 2.20 3.28 21.52
CA LEU A 313 3.11 3.07 22.65
C LEU A 313 4.59 3.26 22.27
N GLN A 314 4.96 2.91 21.05
CA GLN A 314 6.33 3.04 20.55
C GLN A 314 6.72 4.51 20.33
N ASN A 315 5.81 5.29 19.76
CA ASN A 315 6.09 6.64 19.26
C ASN A 315 5.64 7.78 20.20
N VAL A 316 4.99 7.48 21.34
CA VAL A 316 4.71 8.50 22.37
C VAL A 316 6.01 8.96 23.01
N GLU A 317 6.29 10.26 22.88
CA GLU A 317 7.47 10.91 23.47
C GLU A 317 7.25 11.30 24.94
N ASP A 318 6.04 11.72 25.32
CA ASP A 318 5.74 12.13 26.70
C ASP A 318 5.66 10.92 27.64
N ALA A 319 6.54 10.89 28.64
CA ALA A 319 6.66 9.78 29.57
C ALA A 319 5.38 9.56 30.41
N ASN A 320 4.66 10.63 30.74
CA ASN A 320 3.42 10.55 31.52
C ASN A 320 2.28 9.97 30.68
N ALA A 321 2.13 10.42 29.43
CA ALA A 321 1.19 9.88 28.47
C ALA A 321 1.50 8.41 28.16
N ARG A 322 2.78 8.05 28.02
CA ARG A 322 3.22 6.66 27.84
C ARG A 322 2.79 5.78 29.02
N THR A 323 3.08 6.23 30.24
CA THR A 323 2.71 5.50 31.46
C THR A 323 1.19 5.35 31.59
N SER A 324 0.45 6.40 31.26
CA SER A 324 -1.02 6.37 31.28
C SER A 324 -1.59 5.39 30.26
N LEU A 325 -0.99 5.33 29.06
CA LEU A 325 -1.38 4.40 28.01
C LEU A 325 -1.04 2.96 28.40
N GLU A 326 0.14 2.70 28.96
CA GLU A 326 0.52 1.38 29.49
C GLU A 326 -0.46 0.90 30.58
N GLN A 327 -0.84 1.78 31.50
CA GLN A 327 -1.84 1.47 32.54
C GLN A 327 -3.22 1.18 31.96
N LEU A 328 -3.61 1.90 30.90
CA LEU A 328 -4.87 1.65 30.19
C LEU A 328 -4.85 0.25 29.55
N VAL A 329 -3.76 -0.11 28.87
CA VAL A 329 -3.58 -1.46 28.29
C VAL A 329 -3.68 -2.53 29.37
N ASP A 330 -2.99 -2.35 30.49
CA ASP A 330 -3.00 -3.31 31.60
C ASP A 330 -4.37 -3.52 32.21
N ARG A 331 -5.11 -2.43 32.41
CA ARG A 331 -6.40 -2.47 33.11
C ARG A 331 -7.55 -2.94 32.23
N ARG A 332 -7.52 -2.64 30.94
CA ARG A 332 -8.68 -2.84 30.05
C ARG A 332 -8.56 -4.03 29.10
N VAL A 333 -7.35 -4.34 28.62
CA VAL A 333 -7.14 -5.39 27.60
C VAL A 333 -6.29 -6.53 28.15
N GLY A 334 -5.19 -6.19 28.82
CA GLY A 334 -4.13 -7.12 29.19
C GLY A 334 -3.09 -7.25 28.07
N ARG A 335 -1.80 -7.19 28.46
CA ARG A 335 -0.67 -7.24 27.51
C ARG A 335 -0.67 -8.51 26.68
N GLU A 336 -0.93 -9.66 27.29
CA GLU A 336 -0.97 -10.96 26.58
C GLU A 336 -2.04 -10.99 25.49
N VAL A 337 -3.18 -10.34 25.71
CA VAL A 337 -4.27 -10.27 24.73
C VAL A 337 -3.86 -9.40 23.54
N VAL A 338 -3.19 -8.27 23.77
CA VAL A 338 -2.63 -7.42 22.70
C VAL A 338 -1.65 -8.21 21.85
N ILE A 339 -0.74 -8.94 22.50
CA ILE A 339 0.29 -9.74 21.84
C ILE A 339 -0.34 -10.86 21.01
N GLY A 340 -1.24 -11.63 21.62
CA GLY A 340 -1.96 -12.70 20.94
C GLY A 340 -2.81 -12.19 19.76
N ALA A 341 -3.36 -10.98 19.85
CA ALA A 341 -4.09 -10.36 18.75
C ALA A 341 -3.20 -9.99 17.57
N VAL A 342 -2.00 -9.42 17.81
CA VAL A 342 -1.02 -9.11 16.76
C VAL A 342 -0.50 -10.39 16.12
N GLU A 343 -0.07 -11.37 16.90
CA GLU A 343 0.35 -12.68 16.38
C GLU A 343 -0.77 -13.36 15.59
N GLY A 344 -2.01 -13.24 16.09
CA GLY A 344 -3.21 -13.77 15.46
C GLY A 344 -3.50 -13.16 14.09
N LEU A 345 -3.13 -11.89 13.84
CA LEU A 345 -3.32 -11.22 12.55
C LEU A 345 -2.59 -11.96 11.42
N SER A 346 -1.32 -12.30 11.66
CA SER A 346 -0.45 -12.97 10.68
C SER A 346 -0.95 -14.35 10.24
N ARG A 347 -1.82 -14.98 11.05
CA ARG A 347 -2.38 -16.32 10.83
C ARG A 347 -3.71 -16.30 10.04
N THR A 348 -4.24 -15.13 9.74
CA THR A 348 -5.53 -15.00 9.03
C THR A 348 -5.38 -15.24 7.52
N GLU A 349 -6.43 -15.78 6.88
CA GLU A 349 -6.44 -15.97 5.42
C GLU A 349 -6.32 -14.66 4.65
N GLN A 350 -6.91 -13.59 5.18
CA GLN A 350 -6.83 -12.24 4.62
C GLN A 350 -5.38 -11.77 4.58
N PHE A 351 -4.60 -12.04 5.63
CA PHE A 351 -3.18 -11.70 5.69
C PHE A 351 -2.38 -12.50 4.67
N VAL A 352 -2.56 -13.82 4.64
CA VAL A 352 -1.86 -14.68 3.66
C VAL A 352 -2.18 -14.24 2.24
N ARG A 353 -3.44 -13.97 1.92
CA ARG A 353 -3.88 -13.51 0.59
C ARG A 353 -3.26 -12.17 0.22
N ALA A 354 -3.35 -11.18 1.08
CA ALA A 354 -2.84 -9.84 0.81
C ALA A 354 -1.30 -9.81 0.75
N ALA A 355 -0.60 -10.75 1.39
CA ALA A 355 0.86 -10.86 1.32
C ALA A 355 1.39 -11.39 -0.03
N GLN A 356 0.54 -11.94 -0.90
CA GLN A 356 0.99 -12.62 -2.12
C GLN A 356 1.45 -11.66 -3.22
N LYS A 357 0.60 -10.69 -3.58
CA LYS A 357 0.83 -9.82 -4.75
C LYS A 357 0.35 -8.39 -4.51
N PRO A 358 1.02 -7.39 -5.10
CA PRO A 358 0.61 -5.99 -5.01
C PRO A 358 -0.66 -5.68 -5.80
N GLN A 359 -1.03 -6.50 -6.80
CA GLN A 359 -2.26 -6.32 -7.56
C GLN A 359 -3.47 -6.87 -6.77
N PRO A 360 -4.53 -6.08 -6.54
CA PRO A 360 -5.76 -6.54 -5.88
C PRO A 360 -6.59 -7.42 -6.82
N LEU A 361 -6.33 -8.73 -6.80
CA LEU A 361 -6.95 -9.73 -7.67
C LEU A 361 -8.24 -10.37 -7.11
N THR A 362 -8.92 -9.70 -6.19
CA THR A 362 -10.10 -10.25 -5.52
C THR A 362 -11.31 -10.29 -6.45
N LYS A 363 -12.24 -11.23 -6.18
CA LYS A 363 -13.45 -11.39 -6.99
C LYS A 363 -14.58 -10.48 -6.53
N THR A 364 -14.62 -10.21 -5.23
CA THR A 364 -15.68 -9.43 -4.60
C THR A 364 -15.09 -8.29 -3.76
N PRO A 365 -15.82 -7.17 -3.60
CA PRO A 365 -15.36 -6.06 -2.76
C PRO A 365 -15.02 -6.49 -1.33
N ASN A 366 -15.79 -7.40 -0.73
CA ASN A 366 -15.62 -7.82 0.66
C ASN A 366 -14.31 -8.59 0.92
N GLU A 367 -13.69 -9.15 -0.12
CA GLU A 367 -12.40 -9.84 0.00
C GLU A 367 -11.21 -8.87 0.15
N LEU A 368 -11.39 -7.58 -0.14
CA LEU A 368 -10.37 -6.55 0.08
C LEU A 368 -10.42 -6.08 1.53
N PHE A 369 -9.48 -6.55 2.33
CA PHE A 369 -9.45 -6.24 3.76
C PHE A 369 -8.09 -5.70 4.20
N LEU A 370 -7.01 -6.40 3.86
CA LEU A 370 -5.64 -5.99 4.11
C LEU A 370 -4.93 -5.62 2.80
N ASP A 371 -4.00 -4.67 2.87
CA ASP A 371 -3.17 -4.24 1.74
C ASP A 371 -1.77 -4.89 1.77
N TYR A 372 -1.21 -5.12 0.58
CA TYR A 372 0.10 -5.75 0.38
C TYR A 372 1.26 -4.96 0.99
N HIS A 373 1.33 -3.63 0.79
CA HIS A 373 2.42 -2.83 1.35
C HIS A 373 2.22 -2.54 2.83
N PHE A 374 0.96 -2.44 3.29
CA PHE A 374 0.69 -2.45 4.73
C PHE A 374 1.24 -3.71 5.39
N ILE A 375 1.05 -4.89 4.81
CA ILE A 375 1.61 -6.14 5.36
C ILE A 375 3.15 -6.11 5.38
N LYS A 376 3.79 -5.55 4.36
CA LYS A 376 5.24 -5.37 4.36
C LYS A 376 5.71 -4.48 5.51
N MET A 377 5.04 -3.33 5.70
CA MET A 377 5.32 -2.42 6.80
C MET A 377 5.08 -3.11 8.15
N PHE A 378 3.93 -3.78 8.31
CA PHE A 378 3.59 -4.54 9.51
C PHE A 378 4.67 -5.59 9.85
N LYS A 379 5.10 -6.40 8.88
CA LYS A 379 6.18 -7.38 9.08
C LYS A 379 7.52 -6.72 9.41
N ALA A 380 7.84 -5.59 8.80
CA ALA A 380 9.06 -4.84 9.14
C ALA A 380 9.00 -4.37 10.60
N SER A 381 7.85 -3.88 11.06
CA SER A 381 7.60 -3.50 12.46
C SER A 381 7.58 -4.70 13.41
N GLU A 382 7.09 -5.88 12.99
CA GLU A 382 7.14 -7.13 13.78
C GLU A 382 8.58 -7.62 13.97
N VAL A 383 9.47 -7.44 13.00
CA VAL A 383 10.90 -7.77 13.14
C VAL A 383 11.59 -6.86 14.17
N PHE A 384 11.14 -5.60 14.31
CA PHE A 384 11.50 -4.76 15.46
C PHE A 384 10.83 -5.25 16.75
N GLY A 385 9.65 -5.87 16.65
CA GLY A 385 8.91 -6.54 17.71
C GLY A 385 9.60 -7.77 18.31
N GLU A 386 10.22 -8.61 17.47
CA GLU A 386 10.95 -9.82 17.90
C GLU A 386 12.24 -9.52 18.66
N SER A 387 12.78 -8.29 18.55
CA SER A 387 14.01 -7.96 19.27
C SER A 387 13.78 -7.31 20.65
N TYR A 388 12.69 -6.57 20.92
CA TYR A 388 12.65 -5.74 22.15
C TYR A 388 11.26 -5.39 22.74
N LEU A 389 10.17 -5.40 21.96
CA LEU A 389 8.89 -4.81 22.41
C LEU A 389 8.14 -5.63 23.47
N LEU A 390 8.30 -6.95 23.52
CA LEU A 390 7.69 -7.78 24.57
C LEU A 390 8.50 -7.79 25.88
N LEU A 391 9.83 -7.79 25.77
CA LEU A 391 10.72 -7.97 26.91
C LEU A 391 10.96 -6.66 27.69
N CYS A 392 10.94 -5.49 27.05
CA CYS A 392 11.20 -4.21 27.74
C CYS A 392 9.95 -3.52 28.31
N VAL A 393 8.77 -3.66 27.69
CA VAL A 393 7.54 -3.04 28.22
C VAL A 393 7.04 -3.77 29.48
N ILE A 394 7.34 -5.08 29.62
CA ILE A 394 6.97 -5.90 30.80
C ILE A 394 8.00 -5.88 31.93
N SER A 395 9.30 -5.82 31.63
CA SER A 395 10.31 -6.04 32.68
C SER A 395 10.66 -4.81 33.54
N CYS A 396 10.31 -3.58 33.15
CA CYS A 396 10.67 -2.38 33.94
C CYS A 396 9.65 -1.98 35.03
N SER A 397 8.46 -2.58 35.09
CA SER A 397 7.56 -2.41 36.24
C SER A 397 7.93 -3.32 37.43
N ALA A 398 8.70 -4.38 37.18
CA ALA A 398 9.11 -5.36 38.21
C ALA A 398 10.41 -4.99 38.96
N ALA A 399 11.10 -3.91 38.59
CA ALA A 399 12.35 -3.47 39.23
C ALA A 399 12.16 -2.75 40.59
N HIS A 400 11.04 -2.99 41.29
CA HIS A 400 10.87 -2.61 42.69
C HIS A 400 11.39 -3.68 43.67
N SER A 401 12.01 -4.77 43.21
CA SER A 401 12.78 -5.67 44.08
C SER A 401 13.96 -6.30 43.31
N GLY A 402 15.19 -6.00 43.72
CA GLY A 402 16.43 -6.19 42.94
C GLY A 402 16.89 -7.62 42.60
N ALA A 403 16.00 -8.61 42.60
CA ALA A 403 16.36 -10.02 42.33
C ALA A 403 16.14 -10.46 40.87
N GLY A 404 15.21 -9.84 40.12
CA GLY A 404 14.80 -10.33 38.79
C GLY A 404 15.82 -10.15 37.65
N MET A 405 16.84 -9.31 37.83
CA MET A 405 17.73 -8.89 36.75
C MET A 405 18.72 -9.98 36.27
N TYR A 406 19.01 -10.98 37.12
CA TYR A 406 19.94 -12.07 36.80
C TYR A 406 19.25 -13.24 36.07
N GLU A 407 17.99 -13.50 36.37
CA GLU A 407 17.20 -14.55 35.70
C GLU A 407 16.84 -14.17 34.26
N THR A 408 16.51 -12.90 34.01
CA THR A 408 16.24 -12.40 32.65
C THR A 408 17.46 -12.55 31.73
N ARG A 409 18.68 -12.30 32.24
CA ARG A 409 19.92 -12.49 31.48
C ARG A 409 20.25 -13.96 31.18
N ALA A 410 19.86 -14.88 32.05
CA ALA A 410 20.07 -16.30 31.84
C ALA A 410 19.06 -16.89 30.83
N MET A 411 17.82 -16.38 30.81
CA MET A 411 16.79 -16.75 29.84
C MET A 411 17.13 -16.30 28.42
N ILE A 412 17.64 -15.06 28.27
CA ILE A 412 18.08 -14.50 26.98
C ILE A 412 19.18 -15.38 26.37
N ARG A 413 20.21 -15.75 27.15
CA ARG A 413 21.30 -16.62 26.65
C ARG A 413 20.86 -18.04 26.29
N ARG A 414 19.81 -18.57 26.92
CA ARG A 414 19.26 -19.90 26.57
C ARG A 414 18.51 -19.87 25.24
N LYS A 415 17.75 -18.82 24.93
CA LYS A 415 17.02 -18.69 23.66
C LYS A 415 17.93 -18.29 22.49
N GLU A 416 18.97 -17.50 22.71
CA GLU A 416 20.00 -17.23 21.68
C GLU A 416 20.72 -18.52 21.23
N ALA A 417 20.91 -19.48 22.14
CA ALA A 417 21.52 -20.77 21.82
C ALA A 417 20.59 -21.74 21.05
N GLU A 418 19.28 -21.49 21.06
CA GLU A 418 18.26 -22.37 20.48
C GLU A 418 17.94 -22.00 19.01
N TYR A 419 18.11 -20.72 18.63
CA TYR A 419 17.78 -20.20 17.29
C TYR A 419 18.99 -20.00 16.35
N VAL A 420 20.23 -20.13 16.85
CA VAL A 420 21.45 -20.05 16.03
C VAL A 420 22.35 -21.23 16.38
N PRO A 421 22.26 -22.39 15.71
CA PRO A 421 22.96 -23.58 16.20
C PRO A 421 24.49 -23.50 16.07
N ASN A 422 25.06 -22.50 15.39
CA ASN A 422 26.50 -22.36 15.24
C ASN A 422 26.91 -20.91 15.00
N PHE A 423 27.04 -20.12 16.07
CA PHE A 423 27.83 -18.90 16.03
C PHE A 423 28.53 -18.69 17.39
N VAL A 424 29.75 -19.23 17.51
CA VAL A 424 30.67 -18.82 18.58
C VAL A 424 31.39 -17.56 18.10
N ILE A 425 30.95 -16.38 18.53
CA ILE A 425 31.78 -15.16 18.42
C ILE A 425 32.41 -14.90 19.77
N GLY A 426 33.72 -15.17 19.85
CA GLY A 426 34.57 -14.66 20.91
C GLY A 426 34.52 -13.13 20.94
N THR A 427 34.53 -12.59 22.16
CA THR A 427 34.52 -11.17 22.50
C THR A 427 35.47 -10.35 21.61
N PHE A 428 34.93 -9.50 20.72
CA PHE A 428 35.72 -8.54 19.94
C PHE A 428 35.63 -7.14 20.55
N LYS A 429 36.77 -6.66 21.07
CA LYS A 429 36.99 -5.26 21.47
C LYS A 429 37.06 -4.37 20.24
N ARG A 430 36.50 -3.16 20.37
CA ARG A 430 36.60 -2.01 19.44
C ARG A 430 38.00 -1.84 18.86
N ARG A 431 38.15 -2.01 17.53
CA ARG A 431 38.80 -1.06 16.62
C ARG A 431 38.73 -1.54 15.15
N ASP A 432 38.58 -0.54 14.29
CA ASP A 432 38.86 -0.47 12.85
C ASP A 432 37.75 -0.81 11.84
N ASN A 433 37.46 0.25 11.07
CA ASN A 433 36.38 0.48 10.12
C ASN A 433 36.73 -0.02 8.69
N HIS A 434 35.68 -0.14 7.87
CA HIS A 434 35.65 -0.26 6.40
C HIS A 434 35.81 -1.63 5.71
N ARG A 435 36.42 -2.67 6.29
CA ARG A 435 36.42 -4.02 5.64
C ARG A 435 35.25 -4.92 6.02
N ASN A 436 34.56 -4.65 7.14
CA ASN A 436 33.48 -5.51 7.64
C ASN A 436 32.10 -5.20 7.03
N VAL A 437 31.90 -4.00 6.48
CA VAL A 437 30.64 -3.63 5.81
C VAL A 437 30.48 -4.41 4.49
N ALA A 438 31.58 -4.62 3.75
CA ALA A 438 31.55 -5.40 2.51
C ALA A 438 31.24 -6.89 2.75
N ARG A 439 31.68 -7.48 3.88
CA ARG A 439 31.32 -8.86 4.25
C ARG A 439 29.89 -9.00 4.74
N PHE A 440 29.35 -7.98 5.41
CA PHE A 440 27.94 -7.97 5.85
C PHE A 440 26.99 -7.89 4.64
N VAL A 441 27.32 -7.09 3.63
CA VAL A 441 26.54 -6.98 2.38
C VAL A 441 26.60 -8.27 1.55
N GLN A 442 27.76 -8.95 1.52
CA GLN A 442 27.91 -10.23 0.81
C GLN A 442 27.12 -11.37 1.50
N LEU A 443 27.15 -11.46 2.83
CA LEU A 443 26.38 -12.46 3.59
C LEU A 443 24.85 -12.26 3.48
N HIS A 444 24.42 -11.00 3.39
CA HIS A 444 23.00 -10.66 3.19
C HIS A 444 22.49 -11.12 1.82
N HIS A 445 23.35 -11.14 0.80
CA HIS A 445 23.00 -11.57 -0.55
C HIS A 445 22.91 -13.11 -0.68
N ASP A 446 23.73 -13.84 0.07
CA ASP A 446 23.74 -15.31 0.08
C ASP A 446 22.59 -15.91 0.92
N LEU A 447 22.13 -15.21 1.98
CA LEU A 447 20.99 -15.65 2.79
C LEU A 447 19.65 -15.59 2.01
N TYR A 448 19.46 -14.58 1.16
CA TYR A 448 18.25 -14.44 0.34
C TYR A 448 18.19 -15.50 -0.79
N ALA A 449 19.33 -15.94 -1.31
CA ALA A 449 19.38 -16.98 -2.33
C ALA A 449 18.94 -18.36 -1.79
N HIS A 450 19.26 -18.66 -0.52
CA HIS A 450 18.93 -19.95 0.09
C HIS A 450 17.47 -20.08 0.55
N VAL A 451 16.79 -18.98 0.89
CA VAL A 451 15.36 -19.00 1.27
C VAL A 451 14.46 -19.18 0.05
N TYR A 452 14.85 -18.66 -1.13
CA TYR A 452 14.06 -18.77 -2.36
C TYR A 452 14.05 -20.18 -2.97
N VAL A 453 15.12 -20.97 -2.83
CA VAL A 453 15.20 -22.32 -3.40
C VAL A 453 14.31 -23.32 -2.64
N ARG A 454 13.96 -23.04 -1.37
CA ARG A 454 13.14 -23.95 -0.55
C ARG A 454 11.63 -23.79 -0.74
N PHE A 455 11.18 -22.72 -1.39
CA PHE A 455 9.76 -22.45 -1.67
C PHE A 455 9.30 -22.85 -3.09
N LEU A 456 10.21 -23.38 -3.92
CA LEU A 456 9.93 -23.85 -5.29
C LEU A 456 9.83 -25.38 -5.42
N LEU A 457 9.90 -26.12 -4.31
CA LEU A 457 9.85 -27.59 -4.28
C LEU A 457 8.80 -28.18 -3.31
N LEU A 458 7.81 -27.37 -2.93
CA LEU A 458 6.53 -27.78 -2.33
C LEU A 458 5.42 -27.02 -3.05
#